data_AF-A0ABD4DT62-F1
#
_entry.id   AF-A0ABD4DT62-F1
#
_cell.length_a   1.000
_cell.length_b   1.000
_cell.length_c   1.000
_cell.angle_alpha   90.00
_cell.angle_beta   90.00
_cell.angle_gamma   90.00
#
_symmetry.space_group_name_H-M   'P 1'
#
loop_
_entity.id
_entity.type
_entity.pdbx_description
1 polymer ?
#
loop_
_entity_poly.entity_id
_entity_poly.type
_entity_poly.pdbx_seq_one_letter_code
_entity_poly.pdbx_strand_id
1 'polypeptide(L)'
;MDAAADDVAIRPFDRADTDAVLAVWRDAFPQYSDTDAPPHRDPLRSIELKLATQPELFFVAVSGARVVGTLMAGFDGHRGWLYSFGVAHDARRLGVGRALIAHAEAALAARGCLKVNLQVLPGNDDACRFYAALGYRIEERISFGKTLPAA
;
A
#
# COMPACT_ATOMS: atom_id res chain seq x y z
N MET A 1 -17.91 -22.96 -5.67
CA MET A 1 -16.71 -23.74 -5.36
C MET A 1 -15.56 -22.76 -5.38
N ASP A 2 -15.36 -22.12 -4.23
CA ASP A 2 -14.54 -20.92 -4.04
C ASP A 2 -13.35 -21.35 -3.17
N ALA A 3 -12.19 -21.56 -3.80
CA ALA A 3 -11.05 -22.25 -3.17
C ALA A 3 -9.76 -21.43 -3.25
N ALA A 4 -9.84 -20.10 -3.39
CA ALA A 4 -8.65 -19.25 -3.50
C ALA A 4 -8.53 -18.16 -2.43
N ALA A 5 -9.50 -18.06 -1.50
CA ALA A 5 -9.48 -17.04 -0.44
C ALA A 5 -8.85 -17.52 0.89
N ASP A 6 -8.57 -18.81 1.06
CA ASP A 6 -8.32 -19.42 2.38
C ASP A 6 -6.85 -19.48 2.84
N ASP A 7 -5.88 -18.95 2.09
CA ASP A 7 -4.46 -19.07 2.50
C ASP A 7 -3.65 -17.78 2.32
N VAL A 8 -4.27 -16.62 2.56
CA VAL A 8 -3.56 -15.33 2.59
C VAL A 8 -3.48 -14.81 4.02
N ALA A 9 -2.28 -14.85 4.59
CA ALA A 9 -1.98 -14.25 5.88
C ALA A 9 -1.51 -12.81 5.69
N ILE A 10 -2.03 -11.88 6.50
CA ILE A 10 -1.55 -10.49 6.54
C ILE A 10 -0.79 -10.28 7.83
N ARG A 11 0.44 -9.76 7.71
CA ARG A 11 1.32 -9.47 8.84
C ARG A 11 2.12 -8.19 8.60
N PRO A 12 2.70 -7.59 9.65
CA PRO A 12 3.72 -6.58 9.48
C PRO A 12 4.85 -7.07 8.58
N PHE A 13 5.39 -6.16 7.79
CA PHE A 13 6.59 -6.34 6.99
C PHE A 13 7.78 -6.69 7.88
N ASP A 14 8.54 -7.69 7.47
CA ASP A 14 9.86 -8.00 8.00
C ASP A 14 10.94 -7.55 7.00
N ARG A 15 12.12 -7.17 7.48
CA ARG A 15 13.21 -6.73 6.60
C ARG A 15 13.61 -7.81 5.58
N ALA A 16 13.42 -9.08 5.88
CA ALA A 16 13.62 -10.19 4.93
C ALA A 16 12.64 -10.17 3.74
N ASP A 17 11.51 -9.47 3.84
CA ASP A 17 10.54 -9.34 2.76
C ASP A 17 10.95 -8.31 1.68
N THR A 18 12.03 -7.55 1.90
CA THR A 18 12.43 -6.41 1.04
C THR A 18 12.41 -6.77 -0.45
N ASP A 19 13.11 -7.82 -0.86
CA ASP A 19 13.21 -8.19 -2.27
C ASP A 19 11.85 -8.60 -2.86
N ALA A 20 11.04 -9.31 -2.07
CA ALA A 20 9.72 -9.75 -2.48
C ALA A 20 8.74 -8.57 -2.62
N VAL A 21 8.80 -7.61 -1.70
CA VAL A 21 8.04 -6.35 -1.78
C VAL A 21 8.44 -5.54 -3.00
N LEU A 22 9.75 -5.38 -3.25
CA LEU A 22 10.22 -4.67 -4.43
C LEU A 22 9.75 -5.33 -5.73
N ALA A 23 9.69 -6.66 -5.76
CA ALA A 23 9.13 -7.39 -6.90
C ALA A 23 7.64 -7.11 -7.09
N VAL A 24 6.83 -7.15 -6.03
CA VAL A 24 5.39 -6.79 -6.08
C VAL A 24 5.21 -5.35 -6.55
N TRP A 25 6.03 -4.42 -6.07
CA TRP A 25 5.90 -3.03 -6.47
C TRP A 25 6.32 -2.79 -7.91
N ARG A 26 7.38 -3.42 -8.43
CA ARG A 26 7.72 -3.28 -9.86
C ARG A 26 6.63 -3.84 -10.77
N ASP A 27 5.94 -4.90 -10.35
CA ASP A 27 4.79 -5.47 -11.06
C ASP A 27 3.54 -4.56 -11.00
N ALA A 28 3.26 -3.96 -9.84
CA ALA A 28 2.11 -3.08 -9.65
C ALA A 28 2.33 -1.64 -10.18
N PHE A 29 3.58 -1.17 -10.13
CA PHE A 29 4.00 0.20 -10.38
C PHE A 29 5.26 0.19 -11.27
N PRO A 30 5.10 0.10 -12.60
CA PRO A 30 6.23 0.03 -13.52
C PRO A 30 7.25 1.17 -13.34
N GLN A 31 6.80 2.33 -12.86
CA GLN A 31 7.64 3.47 -12.52
C GLN A 31 8.69 3.22 -11.43
N TYR A 32 8.57 2.17 -10.62
CA TYR A 32 9.59 1.81 -9.62
C TYR A 32 10.77 1.03 -10.22
N SER A 33 10.72 0.75 -11.53
CA SER A 33 11.86 0.25 -12.30
C SER A 33 12.72 1.38 -12.90
N ASP A 34 12.32 2.64 -12.71
CA ASP A 34 13.05 3.81 -13.20
C ASP A 34 14.28 4.08 -12.32
N THR A 35 15.48 3.97 -12.89
CA THR A 35 16.75 4.19 -12.19
C THR A 35 17.03 5.67 -11.94
N ASP A 36 16.36 6.58 -12.66
CA ASP A 36 16.51 8.02 -12.53
C ASP A 36 15.38 8.65 -11.68
N ALA A 37 14.62 7.81 -10.97
CA ALA A 37 13.54 8.27 -10.11
C ALA A 37 14.07 9.21 -9.02
N PRO A 38 13.37 10.33 -8.74
CA PRO A 38 13.78 11.26 -7.69
C PRO A 38 13.77 10.57 -6.31
N PRO A 39 14.53 11.05 -5.32
CA PRO A 39 14.71 10.36 -4.03
C PRO A 39 13.41 10.03 -3.27
N HIS A 40 12.36 10.85 -3.42
CA HIS A 40 11.05 10.62 -2.79
C HIS A 40 10.23 9.50 -3.47
N ARG A 41 10.75 8.91 -4.55
CA ARG A 41 10.18 7.77 -5.29
C ARG A 41 11.09 6.55 -5.27
N ASP A 42 12.25 6.63 -4.60
CA ASP A 42 13.13 5.48 -4.39
C ASP A 42 12.42 4.48 -3.46
N PRO A 43 12.16 3.24 -3.91
CA PRO A 43 11.43 2.25 -3.14
C PRO A 43 12.23 1.75 -1.94
N LEU A 44 13.57 1.60 -2.05
CA LEU A 44 14.40 1.17 -0.92
C LEU A 44 14.41 2.25 0.16
N ARG A 45 14.58 3.52 -0.23
CA ARG A 45 14.50 4.64 0.71
C ARG A 45 13.12 4.73 1.37
N SER A 46 12.06 4.46 0.63
CA SER A 46 10.69 4.45 1.16
C SER A 46 10.49 3.36 2.24
N ILE A 47 11.07 2.17 2.03
CA ILE A 47 11.06 1.08 3.02
C ILE A 47 11.80 1.51 4.29
N GLU A 48 13.03 2.04 4.17
CA GLU A 48 13.82 2.45 5.33
C GLU A 48 13.14 3.56 6.14
N LEU A 49 12.59 4.57 5.47
CA LEU A 49 11.85 5.64 6.13
C LEU A 49 10.59 5.12 6.84
N LYS A 50 9.90 4.16 6.22
CA LYS A 50 8.71 3.55 6.83
C LYS A 50 9.07 2.75 8.08
N LEU A 51 10.15 1.96 8.02
CA LEU A 51 10.68 1.20 9.15
C LEU A 51 11.12 2.09 10.31
N ALA A 52 11.66 3.27 10.03
CA ALA A 52 12.09 4.24 11.04
C ALA A 52 10.93 5.05 11.66
N THR A 53 9.75 5.06 11.04
CA THR A 53 8.65 5.95 11.43
C THR A 53 7.49 5.22 12.11
N GLN A 54 6.87 4.26 11.41
CA GLN A 54 5.68 3.53 11.88
C GLN A 54 5.72 2.10 11.28
N PRO A 55 6.72 1.27 11.60
CA PRO A 55 6.95 -0.04 10.98
C PRO A 55 5.74 -0.97 11.10
N GLU A 56 4.99 -0.86 12.19
CA GLU A 56 3.82 -1.69 12.47
C GLU A 56 2.60 -1.38 11.59
N LEU A 57 2.68 -0.32 10.78
CA LEU A 57 1.69 0.05 9.76
C LEU A 57 2.20 -0.23 8.33
N PHE A 58 3.24 -1.05 8.19
CA PHE A 58 3.67 -1.59 6.90
C PHE A 58 3.30 -3.06 6.82
N PHE A 59 2.39 -3.41 5.92
CA PHE A 59 1.82 -4.75 5.84
C PHE A 59 2.20 -5.46 4.55
N VAL A 60 2.38 -6.77 4.67
CA VAL A 60 2.49 -7.71 3.55
C VAL A 60 1.37 -8.74 3.62
N ALA A 61 0.84 -9.10 2.46
CA ALA A 61 -0.03 -10.25 2.28
C ALA A 61 0.81 -11.41 1.75
N VAL A 62 0.75 -12.55 2.43
CA VAL A 62 1.58 -13.73 2.18
C VAL A 62 0.67 -14.90 1.85
N SER A 63 0.93 -15.56 0.71
CA SER A 63 0.29 -16.83 0.36
C SER A 63 1.36 -17.92 0.33
N GLY A 64 1.21 -18.94 1.19
CA GLY A 64 2.29 -19.87 1.51
C GLY A 64 3.56 -19.15 1.98
N ALA A 65 4.64 -19.23 1.20
CA ALA A 65 5.91 -18.54 1.48
C ALA A 65 6.13 -17.27 0.64
N ARG A 66 5.16 -16.88 -0.20
CA ARG A 66 5.31 -15.79 -1.17
C ARG A 66 4.56 -14.54 -0.71
N VAL A 67 5.24 -13.40 -0.71
CA VAL A 67 4.58 -12.09 -0.63
C VAL A 67 3.84 -11.83 -1.95
N VAL A 68 2.52 -11.63 -1.87
CA VAL A 68 1.62 -11.41 -3.01
C VAL A 68 0.96 -10.04 -3.00
N GLY A 69 1.09 -9.30 -1.90
CA GLY A 69 0.57 -7.94 -1.80
C GLY A 69 1.22 -7.15 -0.69
N THR A 70 1.10 -5.83 -0.76
CA THR A 70 1.76 -4.88 0.14
C THR A 70 0.88 -3.66 0.34
N LEU A 71 0.99 -3.03 1.51
CA LEU A 71 0.34 -1.75 1.80
C LEU A 71 1.12 -1.02 2.89
N MET A 72 1.41 0.26 2.66
CA MET A 72 1.92 1.16 3.69
C MET A 72 0.80 2.08 4.17
N ALA A 73 0.37 1.92 5.43
CA ALA A 73 -0.52 2.87 6.09
C ALA A 73 0.32 3.87 6.91
N GLY A 74 -0.21 5.04 7.22
CA GLY A 74 0.41 5.99 8.15
C GLY A 74 -0.63 6.80 8.88
N PHE A 75 -0.36 7.17 10.13
CA PHE A 75 -1.23 8.04 10.91
C PHE A 75 -0.40 9.15 11.57
N ASP A 76 -0.84 10.39 11.40
CA ASP A 76 -0.16 11.59 11.92
C ASP A 76 -0.89 12.23 13.11
N GLY A 77 -1.92 11.56 13.65
CA GLY A 77 -2.80 12.09 14.68
C GLY A 77 -4.00 12.88 14.14
N HIS A 78 -4.03 13.21 12.84
CA HIS A 78 -5.12 13.92 12.18
C HIS A 78 -5.82 13.07 11.11
N ARG A 79 -5.07 12.40 10.24
CA ARG A 79 -5.57 11.54 9.16
C ARG A 79 -4.70 10.29 8.99
N GLY A 80 -5.38 9.21 8.64
CA GLY A 80 -4.74 8.02 8.09
C GLY A 80 -4.43 8.24 6.61
N TRP A 81 -3.33 7.67 6.13
CA TRP A 81 -2.98 7.66 4.71
C TRP A 81 -2.56 6.28 4.24
N LEU A 82 -2.96 5.91 3.01
CA LEU A 82 -2.54 4.68 2.36
C LEU A 82 -1.61 4.99 1.18
N TYR A 83 -0.47 4.30 1.16
CA TYR A 83 0.58 4.41 0.14
C TYR A 83 1.05 3.01 -0.29
N SER A 84 1.71 2.95 -1.44
CA SER A 84 2.38 1.74 -1.95
C SER A 84 1.50 0.48 -1.89
N PHE A 85 0.21 0.63 -2.17
CA PHE A 85 -0.76 -0.47 -2.20
C PHE A 85 -0.65 -1.24 -3.51
N GLY A 86 0.01 -2.40 -3.47
CA GLY A 86 0.23 -3.23 -4.64
C GLY A 86 -0.18 -4.68 -4.39
N VAL A 87 -0.79 -5.32 -5.39
CA VAL A 87 -1.07 -6.76 -5.41
C VAL A 87 -0.47 -7.32 -6.70
N ALA A 88 0.31 -8.40 -6.57
CA ALA A 88 0.90 -9.12 -7.69
C ALA A 88 -0.18 -9.51 -8.71
N HIS A 89 0.10 -9.34 -10.00
CA HIS A 89 -0.88 -9.48 -11.07
C HIS A 89 -1.63 -10.82 -11.04
N ASP A 90 -0.92 -11.91 -10.80
CA ASP A 90 -1.45 -13.28 -10.70
C ASP A 90 -2.25 -13.55 -9.42
N ALA A 91 -2.14 -12.69 -8.41
CA ALA A 91 -2.91 -12.73 -7.16
C ALA A 91 -4.09 -11.75 -7.14
N ARG A 92 -4.34 -11.00 -8.22
CA ARG A 92 -5.46 -10.06 -8.32
C ARG A 92 -6.79 -10.79 -8.48
N ARG A 93 -7.87 -10.13 -8.05
CA ARG A 93 -9.26 -10.66 -8.08
C ARG A 93 -9.47 -11.91 -7.21
N LEU A 94 -8.52 -12.22 -6.32
CA LEU A 94 -8.61 -13.30 -5.31
C LEU A 94 -8.89 -12.78 -3.89
N GLY A 95 -9.31 -11.52 -3.74
CA GLY A 95 -9.62 -10.92 -2.43
C GLY A 95 -8.45 -10.32 -1.65
N VAL A 96 -7.19 -10.57 -2.06
CA VAL A 96 -5.96 -10.04 -1.40
C VAL A 96 -6.03 -8.54 -1.10
N GLY A 97 -6.39 -7.74 -2.11
CA GLY A 97 -6.45 -6.28 -1.96
C GLY A 97 -7.49 -5.83 -0.94
N ARG A 98 -8.67 -6.46 -0.92
CA ARG A 98 -9.72 -6.19 0.07
C ARG A 98 -9.25 -6.51 1.48
N ALA A 99 -8.57 -7.66 1.64
CA ALA A 99 -8.04 -8.08 2.93
C ALA A 99 -6.97 -7.10 3.46
N LEU A 100 -6.05 -6.65 2.60
CA LEU A 100 -5.02 -5.66 2.95
C LEU A 100 -5.63 -4.33 3.42
N ILE A 101 -6.61 -3.79 2.68
CA ILE A 101 -7.28 -2.54 3.05
C ILE A 101 -8.00 -2.70 4.39
N ALA A 102 -8.79 -3.77 4.57
CA ALA A 102 -9.50 -4.00 5.82
C ALA A 102 -8.55 -4.14 7.03
N HIS A 103 -7.42 -4.83 6.86
CA HIS A 103 -6.40 -4.94 7.91
C HIS A 103 -5.79 -3.57 8.26
N ALA A 104 -5.48 -2.76 7.26
CA ALA A 104 -4.95 -1.42 7.44
C ALA A 104 -5.94 -0.48 8.13
N GLU A 105 -7.21 -0.52 7.72
CA GLU A 105 -8.29 0.25 8.32
C GLU A 105 -8.49 -0.11 9.79
N ALA A 106 -8.51 -1.40 10.12
CA ALA A 106 -8.61 -1.88 11.50
C ALA A 106 -7.41 -1.39 12.35
N ALA A 107 -6.20 -1.48 11.81
CA ALA A 107 -5.00 -1.00 12.48
C ALA A 107 -5.02 0.52 12.70
N LEU A 108 -5.49 1.30 11.73
CA LEU A 108 -5.65 2.75 11.85
C LEU A 108 -6.75 3.10 12.87
N ALA A 109 -7.90 2.45 12.80
CA ALA A 109 -9.02 2.67 13.71
C ALA A 109 -8.64 2.38 15.18
N ALA A 110 -7.88 1.31 15.42
CA ALA A 110 -7.37 0.97 16.74
C ALA A 110 -6.43 2.04 17.34
N ARG A 111 -5.89 2.93 16.51
CA ARG A 111 -5.05 4.08 16.91
C ARG A 111 -5.85 5.38 17.06
N GLY A 112 -7.17 5.33 16.93
CA GLY A 112 -8.04 6.52 16.97
C GLY A 112 -8.09 7.31 15.66
N CYS A 113 -7.62 6.74 14.54
CA CYS A 113 -7.77 7.37 13.24
C CYS A 113 -9.25 7.38 12.83
N LEU A 114 -9.81 8.58 12.63
CA LEU A 114 -11.22 8.75 12.28
C LEU A 114 -11.47 8.82 10.76
N LYS A 115 -10.42 9.04 9.97
CA LYS A 115 -10.54 9.20 8.52
C LYS A 115 -9.23 8.85 7.82
N VAL A 116 -9.34 8.03 6.79
CA VAL A 116 -8.24 7.61 5.92
C VAL A 116 -8.35 8.25 4.53
N ASN A 117 -7.21 8.63 3.96
CA ASN A 117 -7.09 9.24 2.65
C ASN A 117 -6.05 8.47 1.80
N LEU A 118 -6.21 8.57 0.48
CA LEU A 118 -5.28 8.03 -0.49
C LEU A 118 -5.38 8.86 -1.78
N GLN A 119 -4.40 8.71 -2.65
CA GLN A 119 -4.40 9.34 -3.96
C GLN A 119 -4.29 8.29 -5.05
N VAL A 120 -5.04 8.50 -6.12
CA VAL A 120 -5.00 7.69 -7.34
C VAL A 120 -4.55 8.61 -8.47
N LEU A 121 -3.62 8.13 -9.30
CA LEU A 121 -3.19 8.86 -10.49
C LEU A 121 -4.35 8.99 -11.49
N PRO A 122 -4.43 10.10 -12.24
CA PRO A 122 -5.43 10.25 -13.30
C PRO A 122 -5.41 9.07 -14.28
N GLY A 123 -6.59 8.62 -14.69
CA GLY A 123 -6.77 7.51 -15.65
C GLY A 123 -6.72 6.10 -15.05
N ASN A 124 -6.50 5.95 -13.75
CA ASN A 124 -6.57 4.64 -13.08
C ASN A 124 -7.99 4.33 -12.58
N ASP A 125 -8.91 4.14 -13.53
CA ASP A 125 -10.34 3.90 -13.24
C ASP A 125 -10.58 2.59 -12.49
N ASP A 126 -9.71 1.59 -12.69
CA ASP A 126 -9.76 0.32 -11.95
C ASP A 126 -9.53 0.54 -10.46
N ALA A 127 -8.51 1.34 -10.09
CA ALA A 127 -8.29 1.70 -8.69
C ALA A 127 -9.46 2.50 -8.11
N CYS A 128 -10.01 3.46 -8.87
CA CYS A 128 -11.20 4.22 -8.45
C CYS A 128 -12.39 3.30 -8.16
N ARG A 129 -12.70 2.35 -9.06
CA ARG A 129 -13.77 1.35 -8.86
C ARG A 129 -13.49 0.45 -7.66
N PHE A 130 -12.25 0.00 -7.50
CA PHE A 130 -11.83 -0.82 -6.38
C PHE A 130 -12.10 -0.11 -5.05
N TYR A 131 -11.62 1.12 -4.87
CA TYR A 131 -11.82 1.88 -3.63
C TYR A 131 -13.29 2.24 -3.41
N ALA A 132 -14.03 2.59 -4.46
CA ALA A 132 -15.47 2.84 -4.35
C ALA A 132 -16.23 1.60 -3.83
N ALA A 133 -15.87 0.39 -4.29
CA ALA A 133 -16.44 -0.85 -3.80
C ALA A 133 -16.06 -1.20 -2.34
N LEU A 134 -15.09 -0.49 -1.76
CA LEU A 134 -14.72 -0.57 -0.35
C LEU A 134 -15.32 0.57 0.49
N GLY A 135 -16.14 1.44 -0.10
CA GLY A 135 -16.81 2.54 0.60
C GLY A 135 -16.04 3.87 0.61
N TYR A 136 -14.89 3.95 -0.05
CA TYR A 136 -14.19 5.21 -0.28
C TYR A 136 -14.98 6.07 -1.26
N ARG A 137 -14.87 7.39 -1.11
CA ARG A 137 -15.53 8.36 -1.99
C ARG A 137 -14.50 9.33 -2.55
N ILE A 138 -14.72 9.75 -3.80
CA ILE A 138 -13.95 10.85 -4.38
C ILE A 138 -14.31 12.12 -3.61
N GLU A 139 -13.29 12.80 -3.08
CA GLU A 139 -13.43 14.12 -2.47
C GLU A 139 -12.78 15.16 -3.38
N GLU A 140 -13.55 16.17 -3.80
CA GLU A 140 -13.01 17.27 -4.59
C GLU A 140 -12.01 18.09 -3.74
N ARG A 141 -10.75 18.11 -4.18
CA ARG A 141 -9.61 18.72 -3.50
C ARG A 141 -8.58 19.16 -4.54
N ILE A 142 -7.83 20.21 -4.23
CA ILE A 142 -6.61 20.59 -4.96
C ILE A 142 -5.41 20.02 -4.19
N SER A 143 -4.61 19.17 -4.84
CA SER A 143 -3.40 18.59 -4.26
C SER A 143 -2.19 19.45 -4.64
N PHE A 144 -1.55 20.08 -3.64
CA PHE A 144 -0.27 20.77 -3.82
C PHE A 144 0.88 19.83 -3.43
N GLY A 145 1.90 19.75 -4.28
CA GLY A 145 3.14 19.04 -4.00
C GLY A 145 4.32 19.99 -4.07
N LYS A 146 5.28 19.82 -3.16
CA LYS A 146 6.58 20.51 -3.19
C LYS A 146 7.67 19.53 -2.82
N THR A 147 8.67 19.38 -3.68
CA THR A 147 9.87 18.60 -3.36
C THR A 147 10.71 19.36 -2.35
N LEU A 148 11.13 18.69 -1.29
CA LEU A 148 12.12 19.20 -0.34
C LEU A 148 13.52 18.66 -0.72
N PRO A 149 14.59 19.42 -0.43
CA PRO A 149 15.94 18.89 -0.58
C PRO A 149 16.13 17.62 0.24
N ALA A 150 16.85 16.64 -0.30
CA ALA A 150 17.31 15.52 0.50
C ALA A 150 18.27 16.04 1.57
N ALA A 151 18.10 15.58 2.82
CA ALA A 151 19.08 15.76 3.88
C ALA A 151 20.35 14.95 3.59
#